data_AF-A0A4Q5R8K2-F1
#
_entry.id   AF-A0A4Q5R8K2-F1
#
_cell.length_a   1.000
_cell.length_b   1.000
_cell.length_c   1.000
_cell.angle_alpha   90.00
_cell.angle_beta   90.00
_cell.angle_gamma   90.00
#
_symmetry.space_group_name_H-M   'P 1'
#
loop_
_entity.id
_entity.type
_entity.pdbx_description
1 polymer ?
#
loop_
_entity_poly.entity_id
_entity_poly.type
_entity_poly.pdbx_seq_one_letter_code
_entity_poly.pdbx_strand_id
1 'polypeptide(L)'
;MLTVEKIGGTSMTAFADVLQNIMLHGAGPYNRIFVVSAYANVTNWLLENKKTGAPGVYHHITQNQEFRAALQDVQAKLQELNRAYEPLGLDLVVADAFIAQRIAQAQTYLESLTNVLASGYVNSYNILQAAREILASIGEAHSAFNSVNILQNRGVNATLVDLSGFDDARPLTIDERIRDAFASIDFATTSCIATGYTKGTEGIMREFDRGYSEVTFSKIAVAVQPQEAIIHKEYHLCSADPLLVGLNHCRPVGFTNYDVADQLADVGMEAIHP
;
A
#
# COMPACT_ATOMS: atom_id res chain seq x y z
N MET A 1 6.79 -18.23 -15.01
CA MET A 1 7.36 -16.88 -15.16
C MET A 1 7.03 -16.15 -13.87
N LEU A 2 8.05 -15.66 -13.17
CA LEU A 2 7.88 -14.81 -12.00
C LEU A 2 7.55 -13.39 -12.45
N THR A 3 6.45 -12.86 -11.93
CA THR A 3 6.06 -11.46 -12.08
C THR A 3 6.02 -10.76 -10.74
N VAL A 4 6.38 -9.47 -10.73
CA VAL A 4 6.07 -8.55 -9.64
C VAL A 4 5.07 -7.55 -10.20
N GLU A 5 3.96 -7.32 -9.51
CA GLU A 5 2.80 -6.62 -10.04
C GLU A 5 2.27 -5.60 -9.03
N LYS A 6 2.30 -4.31 -9.36
CA LYS A 6 1.77 -3.25 -8.48
C LYS A 6 0.31 -2.96 -8.80
N ILE A 7 -0.51 -2.82 -7.77
CA ILE A 7 -1.93 -2.47 -7.90
C ILE A 7 -2.23 -1.24 -7.04
N GLY A 8 -2.63 -0.15 -7.69
CA GLY A 8 -2.91 1.13 -7.04
C GLY A 8 -4.23 1.17 -6.26
N GLY A 9 -4.39 2.19 -5.41
CA GLY A 9 -5.56 2.28 -4.52
C GLY A 9 -6.91 2.39 -5.24
N THR A 10 -6.98 3.12 -6.36
CA THR A 10 -8.19 3.17 -7.21
C THR A 10 -8.58 1.78 -7.69
N SER A 11 -7.61 1.03 -8.24
CA SER A 11 -7.81 -0.34 -8.70
C SER A 11 -8.19 -1.27 -7.55
N MET A 12 -7.54 -1.15 -6.40
CA MET A 12 -7.87 -1.96 -5.22
C MET A 12 -9.30 -1.75 -4.73
N THR A 13 -9.88 -0.55 -4.88
CA THR A 13 -11.30 -0.34 -4.57
C THR A 13 -12.21 -1.12 -5.51
N ALA A 14 -11.84 -1.26 -6.78
CA ALA A 14 -12.47 -2.16 -7.76
C ALA A 14 -11.97 -3.61 -7.61
N PHE A 15 -11.93 -4.12 -6.37
CA PHE A 15 -11.26 -5.39 -6.06
C PHE A 15 -11.83 -6.60 -6.81
N ALA A 16 -13.13 -6.61 -7.11
CA ALA A 16 -13.75 -7.68 -7.90
C ALA A 16 -13.11 -7.80 -9.30
N ASP A 17 -12.88 -6.66 -9.96
CA ASP A 17 -12.23 -6.60 -11.27
C ASP A 17 -10.76 -6.98 -11.17
N VAL A 18 -10.04 -6.49 -10.16
CA VAL A 18 -8.64 -6.86 -9.90
C VAL A 18 -8.52 -8.37 -9.72
N LEU A 19 -9.38 -8.94 -8.88
CA LEU A 19 -9.38 -10.35 -8.58
C LEU A 19 -9.63 -11.19 -9.84
N GLN A 20 -10.66 -10.86 -10.62
CA GLN A 20 -11.06 -11.63 -11.79
C GLN A 20 -10.10 -11.45 -12.97
N ASN A 21 -9.69 -10.22 -13.25
CA ASN A 21 -8.97 -9.86 -14.47
C ASN A 21 -7.44 -9.82 -14.29
N ILE A 22 -6.96 -9.76 -13.05
CA ILE A 22 -5.53 -9.71 -12.74
C ILE A 22 -5.13 -10.95 -11.94
N MET A 23 -5.62 -11.10 -10.71
CA MET A 23 -5.08 -12.11 -9.78
C MET A 23 -5.40 -13.56 -10.18
N LEU A 24 -6.61 -13.80 -10.70
CA LEU A 24 -7.07 -15.13 -11.13
C LEU A 24 -7.03 -15.33 -12.66
N HIS A 25 -6.56 -14.33 -13.41
CA HIS A 25 -6.48 -14.39 -14.86
C HIS A 25 -5.14 -14.97 -15.35
N GLY A 26 -5.14 -15.53 -16.57
CA GLY A 26 -3.92 -15.92 -17.28
C GLY A 26 -3.34 -17.28 -16.88
N ALA A 27 -2.01 -17.37 -16.83
CA ALA A 27 -1.25 -18.62 -16.70
C ALA A 27 -1.32 -19.31 -15.32
N GLY A 28 -2.12 -18.76 -14.39
CA GLY A 28 -2.30 -19.28 -13.05
C GLY A 28 -1.92 -18.26 -11.96
N PRO A 29 -2.20 -18.57 -10.68
CA PRO A 29 -2.01 -17.64 -9.57
C PRO A 29 -0.58 -17.63 -8.99
N TYR A 30 0.26 -18.61 -9.32
CA TYR A 30 1.59 -18.79 -8.73
C TYR A 30 2.70 -18.18 -9.57
N ASN A 31 3.87 -17.99 -8.96
CA ASN A 31 4.98 -17.18 -9.48
C ASN A 31 4.56 -15.73 -9.70
N ARG A 32 3.76 -15.19 -8.78
CA ARG A 32 3.25 -13.81 -8.86
C ARG A 32 3.37 -13.17 -7.49
N ILE A 33 3.90 -11.94 -7.48
CA ILE A 33 3.99 -11.11 -6.28
C ILE A 33 3.18 -9.86 -6.55
N PHE A 34 2.10 -9.66 -5.80
CA PHE A 34 1.26 -8.48 -5.89
C PHE A 34 1.62 -7.49 -4.80
N VAL A 35 2.04 -6.29 -5.19
CA VAL A 35 2.30 -5.18 -4.27
C VAL A 35 1.07 -4.29 -4.29
N VAL A 36 0.28 -4.34 -3.21
CA VAL A 36 -1.03 -3.69 -3.17
C VAL A 36 -0.98 -2.44 -2.31
N SER A 37 -1.56 -1.36 -2.84
CA SER A 37 -1.83 -0.15 -2.06
C SER A 37 -3.04 -0.34 -1.13
N ALA A 38 -3.20 0.55 -0.16
CA ALA A 38 -4.45 0.73 0.56
C ALA A 38 -5.62 1.01 -0.41
N TYR A 39 -6.85 0.63 -0.02
CA TYR A 39 -8.05 1.01 -0.77
C TYR A 39 -8.17 2.54 -0.91
N ALA A 40 -8.79 3.03 -1.99
CA ALA A 40 -8.97 4.45 -2.21
C ALA A 40 -9.63 5.13 -0.98
N ASN A 41 -9.17 6.35 -0.68
CA ASN A 41 -9.53 7.16 0.49
C ASN A 41 -9.02 6.67 1.86
N VAL A 42 -8.61 5.42 2.04
CA VAL A 42 -8.14 4.92 3.34
C VAL A 42 -6.97 5.76 3.86
N THR A 43 -5.94 5.98 3.03
CA THR A 43 -4.80 6.83 3.40
C THR A 43 -5.21 8.29 3.67
N ASN A 44 -6.29 8.79 3.07
CA ASN A 44 -6.80 10.13 3.37
C ASN A 44 -7.44 10.21 4.76
N TRP A 45 -8.15 9.17 5.19
CA TRP A 45 -8.74 9.14 6.54
C TRP A 45 -7.66 9.00 7.62
N LEU A 46 -6.60 8.27 7.31
CA LEU A 46 -5.46 8.07 8.21
C LEU A 46 -4.56 9.31 8.31
N LEU A 47 -4.30 9.99 7.19
CA LEU A 47 -3.37 11.11 7.11
C LEU A 47 -4.10 12.45 6.94
N GLU A 48 -4.03 13.03 5.75
CA GLU A 48 -4.79 14.20 5.32
C GLU A 48 -5.37 13.95 3.93
N ASN A 49 -6.47 14.59 3.56
CA ASN A 49 -6.95 14.47 2.18
C ASN A 49 -6.05 15.26 1.23
N LYS A 50 -5.39 14.59 0.28
CA LYS A 50 -4.45 15.23 -0.66
C LYS A 50 -5.11 16.33 -1.52
N LYS A 51 -6.41 16.20 -1.83
CA LYS A 51 -7.15 17.13 -2.70
C LYS A 51 -7.83 18.26 -1.94
N THR A 52 -8.46 17.93 -0.81
CA THR A 52 -9.29 18.91 -0.08
C THR A 52 -8.62 19.47 1.16
N GLY A 53 -7.50 18.89 1.61
CA GLY A 53 -6.86 19.24 2.87
C GLY A 53 -7.66 18.85 4.12
N ALA A 54 -8.79 18.14 3.96
CA ALA A 54 -9.60 17.68 5.07
C ALA A 54 -8.77 16.82 6.05
N PRO A 55 -8.95 17.02 7.36
CA PRO A 55 -8.14 16.36 8.38
C PRO A 55 -8.44 14.86 8.47
N GLY A 56 -7.40 14.04 8.56
CA GLY A 56 -7.47 12.66 9.03
C GLY A 56 -6.79 12.51 10.40
N VAL A 57 -6.59 11.27 10.85
CA VAL A 57 -6.06 10.96 12.20
C VAL A 57 -4.72 11.67 12.47
N TYR A 58 -3.82 11.68 11.48
CA TYR A 58 -2.54 12.36 11.58
C TYR A 58 -2.69 13.86 11.88
N HIS A 59 -3.67 14.52 11.27
CA HIS A 59 -3.89 15.94 11.52
C HIS A 59 -4.23 16.21 12.98
N HIS A 60 -5.09 15.41 13.60
CA HIS A 60 -5.40 15.53 15.04
C HIS A 60 -4.14 15.43 15.91
N ILE A 61 -3.24 14.51 15.59
CA ILE A 61 -1.95 14.37 16.28
C ILE A 61 -1.09 15.63 16.12
N THR A 62 -0.98 16.18 14.90
CA THR A 62 -0.17 17.40 14.67
C THR A 62 -0.71 18.63 15.41
N GLN A 63 -2.02 18.67 15.67
CA GLN A 63 -2.69 19.75 16.41
C GLN A 63 -2.79 19.49 17.92
N ASN A 64 -2.18 18.41 18.43
CA ASN A 64 -2.27 17.98 19.83
C ASN A 64 -3.73 17.80 20.29
N GLN A 65 -4.58 17.25 19.42
CA GLN A 65 -5.99 16.99 19.67
C GLN A 65 -6.23 15.50 19.96
N GLU A 66 -7.42 15.19 20.48
CA GLU A 66 -7.91 13.82 20.65
C GLU A 66 -7.94 13.12 19.29
N PHE A 67 -7.22 12.00 19.15
CA PHE A 67 -7.11 11.25 17.89
C PHE A 67 -7.74 9.85 17.96
N ARG A 68 -8.06 9.34 19.16
CA ARG A 68 -8.56 7.97 19.35
C ARG A 68 -9.94 7.81 18.74
N ALA A 69 -10.82 8.81 18.88
CA ALA A 69 -12.13 8.80 18.26
C ALA A 69 -12.01 8.76 16.73
N ALA A 70 -11.13 9.59 16.14
CA ALA A 70 -10.87 9.59 14.70
C ALA A 70 -10.32 8.23 14.22
N LEU A 71 -9.47 7.58 15.02
CA LEU A 71 -8.93 6.26 14.71
C LEU A 71 -10.01 5.16 14.80
N GLN A 72 -10.93 5.24 15.75
CA GLN A 72 -12.10 4.36 15.84
C GLN A 72 -13.06 4.55 14.65
N ASP A 73 -13.26 5.79 14.20
CA ASP A 73 -14.04 6.08 13.00
C ASP A 73 -13.40 5.45 11.76
N VAL A 74 -12.07 5.48 11.65
CA VAL A 74 -11.34 4.76 10.60
C VAL A 74 -11.60 3.26 10.70
N GLN A 75 -11.48 2.66 11.88
CA GLN A 75 -11.75 1.23 12.08
C GLN A 75 -13.15 0.85 11.57
N ALA A 76 -14.18 1.62 11.93
CA ALA A 76 -15.55 1.37 11.48
C ALA A 76 -15.67 1.40 9.95
N LYS A 77 -15.03 2.37 9.29
CA LYS A 77 -15.00 2.46 7.82
C LYS A 77 -14.25 1.30 7.16
N LEU A 78 -13.16 0.82 7.77
CA LEU A 78 -12.43 -0.35 7.26
C LEU A 78 -13.24 -1.64 7.40
N GLN A 79 -14.02 -1.78 8.47
CA GLN A 79 -14.97 -2.89 8.64
C GLN A 79 -16.16 -2.79 7.67
N GLU A 80 -16.60 -1.59 7.31
CA GLU A 80 -17.58 -1.38 6.23
C GLU A 80 -17.01 -1.83 4.87
N LEU A 81 -15.75 -1.53 4.57
CA LEU A 81 -15.07 -2.06 3.38
C LEU A 81 -15.00 -3.59 3.41
N ASN A 82 -14.72 -4.21 4.56
CA ASN A 82 -14.76 -5.67 4.69
C ASN A 82 -16.13 -6.23 4.28
N ARG A 83 -17.23 -5.65 4.80
CA ARG A 83 -18.60 -6.05 4.42
C ARG A 83 -18.84 -5.98 2.91
N ALA A 84 -18.32 -4.95 2.25
CA ALA A 84 -18.43 -4.81 0.80
C ALA A 84 -17.72 -5.93 0.02
N TYR A 85 -16.69 -6.55 0.61
CA TYR A 85 -15.90 -7.63 0.00
C TYR A 85 -16.29 -9.04 0.49
N GLU A 86 -17.21 -9.18 1.44
CA GLU A 86 -17.78 -10.48 1.85
C GLU A 86 -18.31 -11.31 0.67
N PRO A 87 -19.06 -10.75 -0.31
CA PRO A 87 -19.53 -11.51 -1.47
C PRO A 87 -18.39 -12.04 -2.34
N LEU A 88 -17.19 -11.48 -2.19
CA LEU A 88 -15.98 -11.96 -2.86
C LEU A 88 -15.28 -13.06 -2.05
N GLY A 89 -15.88 -13.62 -1.01
CA GLY A 89 -15.30 -14.69 -0.21
C GLY A 89 -14.36 -14.21 0.89
N LEU A 90 -14.42 -12.95 1.29
CA LEU A 90 -13.72 -12.47 2.49
C LEU A 90 -14.41 -13.05 3.73
N ASP A 91 -13.65 -13.67 4.63
CA ASP A 91 -14.17 -14.04 5.94
C ASP A 91 -14.26 -12.78 6.82
N LEU A 92 -15.48 -12.30 7.03
CA LEU A 92 -15.71 -11.06 7.80
C LEU A 92 -15.22 -11.13 9.24
N VAL A 93 -15.40 -12.26 9.92
CA VAL A 93 -15.04 -12.37 11.34
C VAL A 93 -13.52 -12.28 11.47
N VAL A 94 -12.80 -12.98 10.59
CA VAL A 94 -11.34 -12.99 10.57
C VAL A 94 -10.79 -11.62 10.15
N ALA A 95 -11.35 -11.01 9.10
CA ALA A 95 -10.92 -9.71 8.60
C ALA A 95 -11.19 -8.56 9.58
N ASP A 96 -12.36 -8.54 10.23
CA ASP A 96 -12.70 -7.53 11.23
C ASP A 96 -11.81 -7.67 12.48
N ALA A 97 -11.49 -8.91 12.90
CA ALA A 97 -10.58 -9.15 14.01
C ALA A 97 -9.15 -8.68 13.69
N PHE A 98 -8.64 -8.98 12.49
CA PHE A 98 -7.33 -8.52 12.04
C PHE A 98 -7.21 -7.00 12.11
N ILE A 99 -8.17 -6.28 11.51
CA ILE A 99 -8.07 -4.82 11.45
C ILE A 99 -8.29 -4.16 12.82
N ALA A 100 -9.17 -4.71 13.66
CA ALA A 100 -9.34 -4.24 15.03
C ALA A 100 -8.07 -4.40 15.86
N GLN A 101 -7.38 -5.54 15.75
CA GLN A 101 -6.09 -5.75 16.40
C GLN A 101 -5.04 -4.76 15.91
N ARG A 102 -4.92 -4.57 14.59
CA ARG A 102 -3.95 -3.64 13.99
C ARG A 102 -4.20 -2.19 14.46
N ILE A 103 -5.46 -1.76 14.51
CA ILE A 103 -5.84 -0.44 15.03
C ILE A 103 -5.50 -0.30 16.52
N ALA A 104 -5.82 -1.29 17.36
CA ALA A 104 -5.53 -1.23 18.79
C ALA A 104 -4.03 -1.14 19.09
N GLN A 105 -3.21 -1.91 18.36
CA GLN A 105 -1.76 -1.82 18.46
C GLN A 105 -1.25 -0.45 17.97
N ALA A 106 -1.75 0.05 16.83
CA ALA A 106 -1.39 1.39 16.33
C ALA A 106 -1.73 2.48 17.35
N GLN A 107 -2.90 2.42 17.98
CA GLN A 107 -3.31 3.36 19.01
C GLN A 107 -2.28 3.39 20.16
N THR A 108 -1.84 2.22 20.63
CA THR A 108 -0.85 2.10 21.71
C THR A 108 0.48 2.79 21.34
N TYR A 109 0.94 2.59 20.10
CA TYR A 109 2.17 3.25 19.61
C TYR A 109 1.99 4.76 19.47
N LEU A 110 0.87 5.20 18.88
CA LEU A 110 0.57 6.62 18.69
C LEU A 110 0.42 7.34 20.04
N GLU A 111 -0.23 6.73 21.03
CA GLU A 111 -0.31 7.28 22.39
C GLU A 111 1.08 7.47 22.99
N SER A 112 1.95 6.47 22.87
CA SER A 112 3.34 6.54 23.34
C SER A 112 4.10 7.68 22.65
N LEU A 113 3.96 7.81 21.33
CA LEU A 113 4.56 8.89 20.54
C LEU A 113 4.04 10.27 20.96
N THR A 114 2.73 10.42 21.15
CA THR A 114 2.12 11.70 21.57
C THR A 114 2.53 12.11 22.99
N ASN A 115 2.71 11.15 23.91
CA ASN A 115 3.21 11.45 25.25
C ASN A 115 4.66 11.96 25.22
N VAL A 116 5.52 11.35 24.39
CA VAL A 116 6.90 11.82 24.18
C VAL A 116 6.91 13.18 23.48
N LEU A 117 6.01 13.40 22.52
CA LEU A 117 5.86 14.70 21.85
C LEU A 117 5.49 15.80 22.83
N ALA A 118 4.53 15.53 23.72
CA ALA A 118 4.05 16.47 24.74
C ALA A 118 5.11 16.80 25.81
N SER A 119 6.11 15.94 26.00
CA SER A 119 7.18 16.18 26.97
C SER A 119 8.16 17.28 26.52
N GLY A 120 8.22 17.59 25.22
CA GLY A 120 9.13 18.59 24.66
C GLY A 120 10.61 18.23 24.68
N TYR A 121 10.98 17.01 25.10
CA TYR A 121 12.39 16.57 25.23
C TYR A 121 12.97 16.00 23.92
N VAL A 122 12.11 15.70 22.95
CA VAL A 122 12.49 15.00 21.72
C VAL A 122 12.06 15.80 20.51
N ASN A 123 12.80 15.67 19.41
CA ASN A 123 12.50 16.31 18.15
C ASN A 123 11.11 15.89 17.63
N SER A 124 10.21 16.87 17.53
CA SER A 124 8.83 16.69 17.06
C SER A 124 8.75 16.16 15.64
N TYR A 125 9.69 16.51 14.77
CA TYR A 125 9.72 16.08 13.38
C TYR A 125 9.80 14.55 13.25
N ASN A 126 10.74 13.92 13.98
CA ASN A 126 10.94 12.47 13.91
C ASN A 126 9.73 11.71 14.48
N ILE A 127 9.12 12.23 15.54
CA ILE A 127 7.94 11.62 16.17
C ILE A 127 6.74 11.68 15.22
N LEU A 128 6.49 12.85 14.63
CA LEU A 128 5.38 13.04 13.70
C LEU A 128 5.58 12.18 12.43
N GLN A 129 6.81 12.05 11.93
CA GLN A 129 7.10 11.14 10.81
C GLN A 129 6.82 9.68 11.17
N ALA A 130 7.24 9.21 12.35
CA ALA A 130 6.92 7.86 12.81
C ALA A 130 5.40 7.63 12.94
N ALA A 131 4.66 8.62 13.45
CA ALA A 131 3.20 8.56 13.52
C ALA A 131 2.56 8.46 12.12
N ARG A 132 3.06 9.24 11.16
CA ARG A 132 2.61 9.21 9.75
C ARG A 132 2.82 7.83 9.13
N GLU A 133 3.99 7.23 9.33
CA GLU A 133 4.33 5.89 8.83
C GLU A 133 3.48 4.78 9.45
N ILE A 134 3.27 4.82 10.78
CA ILE A 134 2.37 3.88 11.48
C ILE A 134 0.97 3.96 10.88
N LEU A 135 0.44 5.17 10.73
CA LEU A 135 -0.90 5.38 10.19
C LEU A 135 -1.01 4.87 8.75
N ALA A 136 -0.09 5.22 7.86
CA ALA A 136 -0.11 4.76 6.47
C ALA A 136 -0.08 3.23 6.35
N SER A 137 0.72 2.57 7.20
CA SER A 137 0.86 1.11 7.18
C SER A 137 -0.44 0.34 7.42
N ILE A 138 -1.40 0.93 8.16
CA ILE A 138 -2.67 0.28 8.50
C ILE A 138 -3.47 -0.04 7.23
N GLY A 139 -3.59 0.92 6.32
CA GLY A 139 -4.37 0.75 5.10
C GLY A 139 -3.78 -0.28 4.14
N GLU A 140 -2.45 -0.29 4.04
CA GLU A 140 -1.68 -1.21 3.21
C GLU A 140 -1.77 -2.65 3.74
N ALA A 141 -1.63 -2.83 5.06
CA ALA A 141 -1.79 -4.13 5.71
C ALA A 141 -3.23 -4.65 5.58
N HIS A 142 -4.23 -3.77 5.67
CA HIS A 142 -5.65 -4.11 5.52
C HIS A 142 -5.97 -4.68 4.14
N SER A 143 -5.59 -3.98 3.07
CA SER A 143 -5.87 -4.44 1.71
C SER A 143 -5.08 -5.71 1.34
N ALA A 144 -3.84 -5.83 1.80
CA ALA A 144 -3.02 -7.02 1.60
C ALA A 144 -3.61 -8.24 2.32
N PHE A 145 -3.99 -8.10 3.58
CA PHE A 145 -4.63 -9.17 4.35
C PHE A 145 -5.92 -9.65 3.70
N ASN A 146 -6.82 -8.72 3.35
CA ASN A 146 -8.09 -9.06 2.71
C ASN A 146 -7.88 -9.82 1.41
N SER A 147 -6.90 -9.40 0.59
CA SER A 147 -6.57 -10.07 -0.66
C SER A 147 -6.14 -11.53 -0.43
N VAL A 148 -5.26 -11.77 0.55
CA VAL A 148 -4.80 -13.12 0.90
C VAL A 148 -5.96 -13.97 1.41
N ASN A 149 -6.77 -13.45 2.33
CA ASN A 149 -7.89 -14.19 2.90
C ASN A 149 -8.90 -14.58 1.80
N ILE A 150 -9.23 -13.66 0.91
CA ILE A 150 -10.12 -13.90 -0.24
C ILE A 150 -9.55 -14.97 -1.18
N LEU A 151 -8.25 -14.92 -1.50
CA LEU A 151 -7.60 -15.90 -2.36
C LEU A 151 -7.60 -17.29 -1.73
N GLN A 152 -7.26 -17.39 -0.45
CA GLN A 152 -7.26 -18.65 0.30
C GLN A 152 -8.65 -19.27 0.38
N ASN A 153 -9.69 -18.47 0.63
CA ASN A 153 -11.08 -18.94 0.65
C ASN A 153 -11.59 -19.38 -0.73
N ARG A 154 -10.90 -19.00 -1.82
CA ARG A 154 -11.12 -19.51 -3.17
C ARG A 154 -10.20 -20.66 -3.56
N GLY A 155 -9.44 -21.22 -2.63
CA GLY A 155 -8.57 -22.37 -2.87
C GLY A 155 -7.24 -22.03 -3.55
N VAL A 156 -6.85 -20.74 -3.57
CA VAL A 156 -5.51 -20.33 -4.03
C VAL A 156 -4.59 -20.23 -2.83
N ASN A 157 -3.46 -20.96 -2.85
CA ASN A 157 -2.43 -20.77 -1.84
C ASN A 157 -1.84 -19.36 -1.98
N ALA A 158 -1.98 -18.54 -0.95
CA ALA A 158 -1.50 -17.17 -0.93
C ALA A 158 -0.79 -16.85 0.38
N THR A 159 0.30 -16.10 0.29
CA THR A 159 1.16 -15.71 1.41
C THR A 159 1.10 -14.19 1.59
N LEU A 160 0.72 -13.74 2.78
CA LEU A 160 0.87 -12.34 3.16
C LEU A 160 2.34 -12.04 3.45
N VAL A 161 2.89 -11.07 2.74
CA VAL A 161 4.24 -10.52 2.97
C VAL A 161 4.09 -9.12 3.56
N ASP A 162 3.90 -9.06 4.88
CA ASP A 162 3.72 -7.79 5.59
C ASP A 162 5.07 -7.07 5.80
N LEU A 163 5.38 -6.14 4.89
CA LEU A 163 6.61 -5.35 4.91
C LEU A 163 6.51 -4.13 5.84
N SER A 164 5.37 -3.88 6.47
CA SER A 164 5.21 -2.78 7.41
C SER A 164 6.07 -2.93 8.66
N GLY A 165 6.57 -4.14 8.96
CA GLY A 165 7.39 -4.42 10.13
C GLY A 165 6.70 -4.01 11.44
N PHE A 166 5.38 -4.14 11.47
CA PHE A 166 4.53 -3.67 12.56
C PHE A 166 4.83 -4.38 13.90
N ASP A 167 5.10 -5.69 13.81
CA ASP A 167 5.48 -6.55 14.94
C ASP A 167 7.00 -6.88 14.91
N ASP A 168 7.77 -6.22 14.05
CA ASP A 168 9.22 -6.44 13.88
C ASP A 168 10.02 -5.17 14.18
N ALA A 169 10.68 -5.17 15.34
CA ALA A 169 11.47 -4.05 15.83
C ALA A 169 12.89 -3.96 15.21
N ARG A 170 13.31 -4.94 14.40
CA ARG A 170 14.67 -4.95 13.83
C ARG A 170 14.90 -3.69 12.96
N PRO A 171 16.04 -2.99 13.13
CA PRO A 171 16.39 -1.80 12.36
C PRO A 171 16.99 -2.19 11.00
N LEU A 172 16.17 -2.82 10.16
CA LEU A 172 16.56 -3.19 8.79
C LEU A 172 16.42 -2.00 7.85
N THR A 173 17.29 -1.91 6.85
CA THR A 173 17.05 -1.10 5.66
C THR A 173 15.84 -1.63 4.89
N ILE A 174 15.29 -0.83 3.98
CA ILE A 174 14.18 -1.27 3.11
C ILE A 174 14.59 -2.52 2.32
N ASP A 175 15.79 -2.51 1.75
CA ASP A 175 16.29 -3.61 0.92
C ASP A 175 16.62 -4.88 1.73
N GLU A 176 17.09 -4.72 2.98
CA GLU A 176 17.25 -5.86 3.89
C GLU A 176 15.91 -6.46 4.29
N ARG A 177 14.91 -5.64 4.63
CA ARG A 177 13.58 -6.14 4.99
C ARG A 177 12.93 -6.91 3.85
N ILE A 178 13.02 -6.39 2.63
CA ILE A 178 12.51 -7.08 1.43
C ILE A 178 13.23 -8.41 1.24
N ARG A 179 14.56 -8.43 1.25
CA ARG A 179 15.32 -9.68 1.10
C ARG A 179 15.00 -10.70 2.19
N ASP A 180 14.92 -10.28 3.45
CA ASP A 180 14.56 -11.13 4.59
C ASP A 180 13.17 -11.74 4.42
N ALA A 181 12.18 -10.92 4.04
CA ALA A 181 10.80 -11.36 3.90
C ALA A 181 10.58 -12.37 2.75
N PHE A 182 11.36 -12.25 1.66
CA PHE A 182 11.22 -13.10 0.48
C PHE A 182 12.19 -14.30 0.45
N ALA A 183 13.22 -14.35 1.30
CA ALA A 183 14.32 -15.32 1.22
C ALA A 183 13.88 -16.79 1.24
N SER A 184 12.80 -17.12 1.96
CA SER A 184 12.35 -18.51 2.16
C SER A 184 11.08 -18.87 1.40
N ILE A 185 10.63 -18.01 0.47
CA ILE A 185 9.37 -18.24 -0.24
C ILE A 185 9.63 -19.02 -1.54
N ASP A 186 8.99 -20.17 -1.68
CA ASP A 186 8.89 -20.87 -2.97
C ASP A 186 7.71 -20.30 -3.77
N PHE A 187 8.01 -19.37 -4.67
CA PHE A 187 7.02 -18.70 -5.52
C PHE A 187 6.22 -19.65 -6.42
N ALA A 188 6.73 -20.86 -6.71
CA ALA A 188 6.00 -21.82 -7.52
C ALA A 188 4.77 -22.41 -6.80
N THR A 189 4.72 -22.28 -5.47
CA THR A 189 3.69 -22.90 -4.62
C THR A 189 2.69 -21.91 -4.05
N THR A 190 2.96 -20.61 -4.13
CA THR A 190 2.13 -19.57 -3.50
C THR A 190 2.09 -18.28 -4.30
N SER A 191 0.97 -17.57 -4.20
CA SER A 191 0.83 -16.18 -4.64
C SER A 191 1.20 -15.24 -3.49
N CYS A 192 2.17 -14.36 -3.68
CA CYS A 192 2.58 -13.44 -2.62
C CYS A 192 1.79 -12.14 -2.71
N ILE A 193 1.21 -11.68 -1.61
CA ILE A 193 0.62 -10.34 -1.51
C ILE A 193 1.46 -9.53 -0.52
N ALA A 194 2.17 -8.54 -1.03
CA ALA A 194 3.01 -7.65 -0.24
C ALA A 194 2.30 -6.31 0.00
N THR A 195 2.51 -5.73 1.18
CA THR A 195 2.09 -4.36 1.48
C THR A 195 2.88 -3.38 0.62
N GLY A 196 2.23 -2.32 0.12
CA GLY A 196 2.93 -1.25 -0.60
C GLY A 196 3.82 -0.40 0.30
N TYR A 197 3.47 -0.25 1.58
CA TYR A 197 4.38 0.34 2.57
C TYR A 197 5.42 -0.67 3.06
N THR A 198 6.68 -0.21 3.15
CA THR A 198 7.81 -0.97 3.70
C THR A 198 8.52 -0.15 4.77
N LYS A 199 8.66 -0.71 5.97
CA LYS A 199 9.44 -0.10 7.05
C LYS A 199 10.93 -0.25 6.78
N GLY A 200 11.68 0.83 6.87
CA GLY A 200 13.14 0.81 6.81
C GLY A 200 13.74 1.95 7.62
N THR A 201 15.03 1.85 7.93
CA THR A 201 15.80 2.90 8.62
C THR A 201 15.81 4.25 7.89
N GLU A 202 15.65 4.22 6.57
CA GLU A 202 15.63 5.35 5.66
C GLU A 202 14.34 6.17 5.82
N GLY A 203 13.22 5.49 6.09
CA GLY A 203 11.87 6.06 6.16
C GLY A 203 11.29 6.32 4.77
N ILE A 204 10.61 5.33 4.18
CA ILE A 204 10.17 5.39 2.78
C ILE A 204 9.19 6.54 2.50
N MET A 205 8.37 6.92 3.48
CA MET A 205 7.44 8.03 3.34
C MET A 205 8.12 9.40 3.39
N ARG A 206 9.27 9.48 4.06
CA ARG A 206 10.04 10.73 4.14
C ARG A 206 10.64 11.10 2.78
N GLU A 207 11.04 10.08 2.03
CA GLU A 207 11.72 10.24 0.76
C GLU A 207 10.73 10.31 -0.42
N PHE A 208 9.61 9.56 -0.37
CA PHE A 208 8.70 9.39 -1.52
C PHE A 208 7.23 9.76 -1.25
N ASP A 209 6.93 10.44 -0.14
CA ASP A 209 5.58 10.83 0.33
C ASP A 209 4.49 9.74 0.14
N ARG A 210 3.64 9.82 -0.90
CA ARG A 210 2.59 8.82 -1.19
C ARG A 210 2.89 7.94 -2.41
N GLY A 211 4.05 8.11 -3.04
CA GLY A 211 4.56 7.27 -4.12
C GLY A 211 5.24 5.99 -3.64
N TYR A 212 5.42 5.80 -2.33
CA TYR A 212 6.21 4.71 -1.75
C TYR A 212 5.82 3.30 -2.22
N SER A 213 4.56 3.06 -2.59
CA SER A 213 4.13 1.73 -3.04
C SER A 213 4.80 1.30 -4.35
N GLU A 214 5.11 2.26 -5.24
CA GLU A 214 5.83 2.01 -6.48
C GLU A 214 7.33 1.81 -6.22
N VAL A 215 7.87 2.48 -5.20
CA VAL A 215 9.24 2.25 -4.72
C VAL A 215 9.40 0.87 -4.10
N THR A 216 8.48 0.45 -3.22
CA THR A 216 8.45 -0.92 -2.68
C THR A 216 8.38 -1.94 -3.80
N PHE A 217 7.48 -1.74 -4.77
CA PHE A 217 7.38 -2.58 -5.96
C PHE A 217 8.70 -2.69 -6.72
N SER A 218 9.34 -1.56 -7.02
CA SER A 218 10.62 -1.51 -7.73
C SER A 218 11.71 -2.26 -6.95
N LYS A 219 11.82 -2.02 -5.64
CA LYS A 219 12.80 -2.68 -4.77
C LYS A 219 12.56 -4.19 -4.64
N ILE A 220 11.31 -4.63 -4.60
CA ILE A 220 10.97 -6.07 -4.66
C ILE A 220 11.42 -6.66 -6.00
N ALA A 221 11.12 -6.00 -7.12
CA ALA A 221 11.53 -6.46 -8.45
C ALA A 221 13.06 -6.57 -8.55
N VAL A 222 13.81 -5.60 -8.02
CA VAL A 222 15.28 -5.68 -7.96
C VAL A 222 15.75 -6.87 -7.11
N ALA A 223 15.11 -7.11 -5.97
CA ALA A 223 15.50 -8.16 -5.03
C ALA A 223 15.24 -9.58 -5.54
N VAL A 224 14.11 -9.80 -6.24
CA VAL A 224 13.67 -11.14 -6.70
C VAL A 224 13.93 -11.40 -8.18
N GLN A 225 14.34 -10.39 -8.94
CA GLN A 225 14.68 -10.46 -10.37
C GLN A 225 13.61 -11.19 -11.22
N PRO A 226 12.36 -10.68 -11.25
CA PRO A 226 11.30 -11.29 -12.04
C PRO A 226 11.61 -11.16 -13.53
N GLN A 227 10.91 -11.95 -14.35
CA GLN A 227 10.99 -11.77 -15.80
C GLN A 227 10.25 -10.51 -16.25
N GLU A 228 9.19 -10.11 -15.55
CA GLU A 228 8.43 -8.89 -15.83
C GLU A 228 8.02 -8.19 -14.53
N ALA A 229 8.08 -6.85 -14.56
CA ALA A 229 7.57 -5.98 -13.53
C ALA A 229 6.40 -5.18 -14.13
N ILE A 230 5.21 -5.32 -13.57
CA ILE A 230 3.96 -4.82 -14.16
C ILE A 230 3.32 -3.82 -13.20
N ILE A 231 2.87 -2.68 -13.72
CA ILE A 231 2.09 -1.71 -12.95
C ILE A 231 0.69 -1.67 -13.53
N HIS A 232 -0.30 -2.08 -12.72
CA HIS A 232 -1.71 -2.01 -13.06
C HIS A 232 -2.25 -0.62 -12.70
N LYS A 233 -2.73 0.10 -13.72
CA LYS A 233 -3.29 1.45 -13.63
C LYS A 233 -4.63 1.51 -14.35
N GLU A 234 -5.46 2.46 -13.95
CA GLU A 234 -6.75 2.77 -14.57
C GLU A 234 -6.62 3.49 -15.93
N TYR A 235 -5.40 3.87 -16.34
CA TYR A 235 -5.09 4.48 -17.63
C TYR A 235 -3.70 4.08 -18.12
N HIS A 236 -3.46 4.26 -19.42
CA HIS A 236 -2.16 4.02 -20.05
C HIS A 236 -1.19 5.19 -19.84
N LEU A 237 0.12 4.90 -19.87
CA LEU A 237 1.14 5.91 -20.12
C LEU A 237 0.84 6.55 -21.49
N CYS A 238 0.62 7.87 -21.52
CA CYS A 238 0.18 8.60 -22.70
C CYS A 238 1.19 9.68 -23.09
N SER A 239 1.10 10.18 -24.32
CA SER A 239 1.95 11.27 -24.81
C SER A 239 1.73 12.62 -24.09
N ALA A 240 0.64 12.75 -23.35
CA ALA A 240 0.24 13.89 -22.52
C ALA A 240 -0.87 13.45 -21.54
N ASP A 241 -1.15 14.25 -20.51
CA ASP A 241 -2.27 13.99 -19.58
C ASP A 241 -3.63 14.16 -20.29
N PRO A 242 -4.43 13.08 -20.44
CA PRO A 242 -5.74 13.14 -21.07
C PRO A 242 -6.73 14.08 -20.37
N LEU A 243 -6.58 14.34 -19.07
CA LEU A 243 -7.44 15.26 -18.32
C LEU A 243 -7.17 16.73 -18.66
N LEU A 244 -5.95 17.05 -19.12
CA LEU A 244 -5.56 18.41 -19.48
C LEU A 244 -5.81 18.71 -20.96
N VAL A 245 -5.43 17.79 -21.86
CA VAL A 245 -5.50 18.03 -23.31
C VAL A 245 -6.73 17.42 -23.98
N GLY A 246 -7.46 16.56 -23.27
CA GLY A 246 -8.59 15.78 -23.78
C GLY A 246 -8.15 14.52 -24.54
N LEU A 247 -8.99 13.49 -24.49
CA LEU A 247 -8.70 12.15 -25.04
C LEU A 247 -8.29 12.15 -26.52
N ASN A 248 -8.79 13.09 -27.32
CA ASN A 248 -8.49 13.18 -28.76
C ASN A 248 -7.12 13.79 -29.06
N HIS A 249 -6.44 14.39 -28.07
CA HIS A 249 -5.14 15.04 -28.22
C HIS A 249 -4.01 14.31 -27.49
N CYS A 250 -4.28 13.11 -26.98
CA CYS A 250 -3.28 12.22 -26.40
C CYS A 250 -3.37 10.83 -27.04
N ARG A 251 -2.27 10.08 -27.04
CA ARG A 251 -2.24 8.68 -27.47
C ARG A 251 -1.44 7.83 -26.48
N PRO A 252 -1.80 6.56 -26.28
CA PRO A 252 -0.99 5.63 -25.50
C PRO A 252 0.43 5.54 -26.07
N VAL A 253 1.41 5.60 -25.18
CA VAL A 253 2.80 5.27 -25.47
C VAL A 253 2.92 3.76 -25.35
N GLY A 254 3.28 3.10 -26.46
CA GLY A 254 3.55 1.66 -26.48
C GLY A 254 4.95 1.35 -25.96
N PHE A 255 5.75 0.65 -26.76
CA PHE A 255 7.15 0.37 -26.40
C PHE A 255 7.96 1.67 -26.28
N THR A 256 8.60 1.84 -25.12
CA THR A 256 9.49 2.95 -24.81
C THR A 256 10.69 2.45 -23.99
N ASN A 257 11.60 3.35 -23.61
CA ASN A 257 12.74 3.04 -22.74
C ASN A 257 12.62 3.76 -21.38
N TYR A 258 13.49 3.40 -20.43
CA TYR A 258 13.48 3.95 -19.08
C TYR A 258 13.68 5.47 -19.06
N ASP A 259 14.62 6.00 -19.85
CA ASP A 259 14.89 7.45 -19.89
C ASP A 259 13.66 8.25 -20.33
N VAL A 260 12.93 7.77 -21.34
CA VAL A 260 11.71 8.43 -21.81
C VAL A 260 10.58 8.28 -20.79
N ALA A 261 10.44 7.11 -20.15
CA ALA A 261 9.42 6.89 -19.13
C ALA A 261 9.65 7.77 -17.89
N ASP A 262 10.90 7.91 -17.45
CA ASP A 262 11.35 8.78 -16.36
C ASP A 262 11.02 10.25 -16.66
N GLN A 263 11.45 10.76 -17.80
CA GLN A 263 11.16 12.15 -18.20
C GLN A 263 9.66 12.42 -18.36
N LEU A 264 8.89 11.42 -18.79
CA LEU A 264 7.44 11.51 -18.91
C LEU A 264 6.73 11.49 -17.55
N ALA A 265 7.23 10.73 -16.58
CA ALA A 265 6.74 10.73 -15.21
C ALA A 265 6.98 12.08 -14.53
N ASP A 266 8.17 12.66 -14.75
CA ASP A 266 8.58 13.96 -14.19
C ASP A 266 7.70 15.14 -14.64
N VAL A 267 7.19 15.12 -15.87
CA VAL A 267 6.33 16.20 -16.40
C VAL A 267 4.87 16.12 -15.93
N GLY A 268 4.59 15.32 -14.89
CA GLY A 268 3.31 15.29 -14.20
C GLY A 268 2.31 14.28 -14.77
N MET A 269 2.76 13.33 -15.58
CA MET A 269 1.91 12.18 -15.91
C MET A 269 1.91 11.20 -14.74
N GLU A 270 0.85 11.23 -13.92
CA GLU A 270 0.68 10.40 -12.69
C GLU A 270 0.63 8.85 -12.95
N ALA A 271 0.97 8.40 -14.16
CA ALA A 271 1.00 7.00 -14.53
C ALA A 271 2.06 6.21 -13.76
N ILE A 272 3.23 6.80 -13.48
CA ILE A 272 4.36 6.16 -12.80
C ILE A 272 5.07 7.23 -11.97
N HIS A 273 5.52 6.89 -10.76
CA HIS A 273 6.40 7.74 -9.96
C HIS A 273 7.82 7.71 -10.57
N PRO A 274 8.49 8.88 -10.69
CA PRO A 274 9.92 8.94 -11.02
C PRO A 274 10.78 8.15 -10.02
#